data_AF-A0A6C0BWX1-F1
#
_entry.id   AF-A0A6C0BWX1-F1
#
_cell.length_a   1.000
_cell.length_b   1.000
_cell.length_c   1.000
_cell.angle_alpha   90.00
_cell.angle_beta   90.00
_cell.angle_gamma   90.00
#
_symmetry.space_group_name_H-M   'P 1'
#
loop_
_entity.id
_entity.type
_entity.pdbx_description
1 polymer ?
#
loop_
_entity_poly.entity_id
_entity_poly.type
_entity_poly.pdbx_seq_one_letter_code
_entity_poly.pdbx_strand_id
1 'polypeptide(L)'
;MNVTYKITEVNKTSGVDIEDFMDSFEAGDEGDKMSDPRSRVSDYYTPSHIFAMETDYNTNYTVKMLGSIMDYYNLSKRKLCKEELVQVIILFELEECNREDVENRRRLWKNIRELKNNAYFSKYISFEP
;
A
#
# COMPACT_ATOMS: atom_id res chain seq x y z
N MET A 1 26.57 31.87 18.60
CA MET A 1 26.21 32.85 17.55
C MET A 1 24.76 32.61 17.18
N ASN A 2 23.89 33.60 17.36
CA ASN A 2 22.49 33.51 16.92
C ASN A 2 22.32 34.38 15.69
N VAL A 3 21.83 33.81 14.59
CA VAL A 3 21.52 34.54 13.36
C VAL A 3 20.03 34.81 13.32
N THR A 4 19.66 36.08 13.16
CA THR A 4 18.27 36.53 13.04
C THR A 4 18.01 36.90 11.59
N TYR A 5 16.88 36.44 11.03
CA TYR A 5 16.47 36.73 9.67
C TYR A 5 15.25 37.66 9.65
N LYS A 6 15.14 38.48 8.60
CA LYS A 6 13.97 39.32 8.36
C LYS A 6 13.48 39.07 6.93
N ILE A 7 12.27 38.54 6.80
CA ILE A 7 11.64 38.24 5.51
C ILE A 7 10.86 39.50 5.08
N THR A 8 10.99 39.87 3.81
CA THR A 8 10.18 40.92 3.17
C THR A 8 9.62 40.41 1.86
N GLU A 9 8.31 40.58 1.66
CA GLU A 9 7.62 40.18 0.43
C GLU A 9 7.95 41.13 -0.73
N VAL A 10 8.23 40.55 -1.89
CA VAL A 10 8.37 41.28 -3.15
C VAL A 10 7.09 41.04 -3.95
N ASN A 11 6.15 41.99 -3.88
CA ASN A 11 4.97 42.00 -4.75
C ASN A 11 5.40 42.38 -6.17
N LYS A 12 5.80 41.39 -6.97
CA LYS A 12 5.79 41.50 -8.43
C LYS A 12 4.44 41.02 -8.94
N THR A 13 3.52 41.97 -9.10
CA THR A 13 2.31 41.77 -9.90
C THR A 13 2.69 41.70 -11.38
N SER A 14 3.04 40.51 -11.86
CA SER A 14 2.79 40.14 -13.25
C SER A 14 1.56 39.26 -13.22
N GLY A 15 0.42 39.80 -13.65
CA GLY A 15 -0.86 39.13 -13.63
C GLY A 15 -0.77 37.78 -14.33
N VAL A 16 -0.92 36.72 -13.55
CA VAL A 16 -1.28 35.40 -14.06
C VAL A 16 -2.77 35.33 -13.79
N ASP A 17 -3.59 35.46 -14.84
CA ASP A 17 -5.02 35.29 -14.72
C ASP A 17 -5.30 33.84 -14.35
N ILE A 18 -5.87 33.65 -13.16
CA ILE A 18 -6.17 32.33 -12.61
C ILE A 18 -7.23 31.63 -13.49
N GLU A 19 -8.08 32.40 -14.16
CA GLU A 19 -9.04 31.90 -15.15
C GLU A 19 -8.35 31.27 -16.36
N ASP A 20 -7.27 31.87 -16.88
CA ASP A 20 -6.50 31.33 -18.02
C ASP A 20 -5.78 30.00 -17.66
N PHE A 21 -5.44 29.82 -16.37
CA PHE A 21 -4.89 28.58 -15.84
C PHE A 21 -5.96 27.48 -15.65
N MET A 22 -7.19 27.85 -15.24
CA MET A 22 -8.29 26.89 -15.08
C MET A 22 -8.89 26.47 -16.44
N ASP A 23 -9.02 27.39 -17.40
CA ASP A 23 -9.43 27.09 -18.77
C ASP A 23 -8.41 26.17 -19.47
N SER A 24 -7.12 26.34 -19.21
CA SER A 24 -6.07 25.44 -19.72
C SER A 24 -6.14 24.02 -19.13
N PHE A 25 -6.71 23.87 -17.93
CA PHE A 25 -6.90 22.57 -17.28
C PHE A 25 -8.18 21.87 -17.76
N GLU A 26 -9.23 22.63 -18.06
CA GLU A 26 -10.50 22.11 -18.59
C GLU A 26 -10.46 21.86 -20.11
N ALA A 27 -9.65 22.62 -20.87
CA ALA A 27 -9.47 22.46 -22.33
C ALA A 27 -8.50 21.32 -22.73
N GLY A 28 -7.99 20.55 -21.76
CA GLY A 28 -7.03 19.45 -21.96
C GLY A 28 -7.66 18.07 -22.15
N ASP A 29 -8.99 17.94 -22.22
CA ASP A 29 -9.69 16.67 -22.43
C ASP A 29 -10.42 16.62 -23.79
N GLU A 30 -9.68 16.72 -24.89
CA GLU A 30 -10.10 16.13 -26.16
C GLU A 30 -8.90 15.50 -26.90
N GLY A 31 -8.88 14.17 -26.94
CA GLY A 31 -8.43 13.45 -28.13
C GLY A 31 -7.01 12.88 -28.16
N ASP A 32 -6.92 11.62 -27.73
CA ASP A 32 -6.24 10.52 -28.43
C ASP A 32 -4.72 10.35 -28.27
N LYS A 33 -4.35 9.38 -27.41
CA LYS A 33 -3.64 8.19 -27.90
C LYS A 33 -4.24 6.96 -27.23
N MET A 34 -5.09 6.26 -27.99
CA MET A 34 -5.24 4.80 -27.99
C MET A 34 -4.19 4.11 -27.11
N SER A 35 -4.52 3.84 -25.85
CA SER A 35 -3.72 2.92 -25.04
C SER A 35 -3.75 1.59 -25.77
N ASP A 36 -2.59 1.11 -26.21
CA ASP A 36 -2.43 -0.23 -26.77
C ASP A 36 -3.26 -1.21 -25.90
N PRO A 37 -4.27 -1.91 -26.46
CA PRO A 37 -5.07 -2.87 -25.71
C PRO A 37 -4.21 -3.98 -25.07
N ARG A 38 -2.95 -4.12 -25.50
CA ARG A 38 -1.95 -5.04 -24.93
C ARG A 38 -1.12 -4.47 -23.77
N SER A 39 -1.19 -3.16 -23.48
CA SER A 39 -0.47 -2.55 -22.36
C SER A 39 -1.38 -2.36 -21.14
N ARG A 40 -2.15 -3.39 -20.78
CA ARG A 40 -2.59 -3.54 -19.39
C ARG A 40 -1.39 -4.07 -18.62
N VAL A 41 -0.42 -3.20 -18.33
CA VAL A 41 0.55 -3.52 -17.27
C VAL A 41 -0.31 -3.80 -16.05
N SER A 42 -0.26 -5.04 -15.56
CA SER A 42 -1.05 -5.47 -14.41
C SER A 42 -0.79 -4.50 -13.26
N ASP A 43 -1.84 -3.82 -12.78
CA ASP A 43 -1.76 -2.77 -11.75
C ASP A 43 -1.02 -3.25 -10.47
N TYR A 44 -0.94 -4.58 -10.30
CA TYR A 44 -0.23 -5.29 -9.23
C TYR A 44 1.29 -5.07 -9.22
N TYR A 45 1.94 -4.77 -10.35
CA TYR A 45 3.40 -4.59 -10.39
C TYR A 45 3.83 -3.12 -10.42
N THR A 46 2.90 -2.19 -10.19
CA THR A 46 3.25 -0.77 -10.13
C THR A 46 4.06 -0.47 -8.86
N PRO A 47 5.11 0.38 -8.92
CA PRO A 47 5.86 0.77 -7.73
C PRO A 47 4.99 1.36 -6.62
N SER A 48 3.92 2.05 -7.00
CA SER A 48 2.92 2.59 -6.07
C SER A 48 2.18 1.50 -5.29
N HIS A 49 1.82 0.39 -5.94
CA HIS A 49 1.18 -0.75 -5.27
C HIS A 49 2.10 -1.40 -4.24
N ILE A 50 3.34 -1.66 -4.64
CA ILE A 50 4.37 -2.28 -3.76
C ILE A 50 4.60 -1.40 -2.53
N PHE A 51 4.75 -0.09 -2.72
CA PHE A 51 4.95 0.86 -1.62
C PHE A 51 3.74 0.91 -0.66
N ALA A 52 2.52 0.82 -1.21
CA ALA A 52 1.31 0.77 -0.39
C ALA A 52 1.28 -0.51 0.47
N MET A 53 1.62 -1.67 -0.11
CA MET A 53 1.72 -2.93 0.64
C MET A 53 2.78 -2.87 1.73
N GLU A 54 3.96 -2.34 1.42
CA GLU A 54 5.05 -2.18 2.39
C GLU A 54 4.63 -1.28 3.55
N THR A 55 3.96 -0.17 3.25
CA THR A 55 3.44 0.75 4.28
C THR A 55 2.38 0.07 5.14
N ASP A 56 1.44 -0.66 4.56
CA ASP A 56 0.40 -1.40 5.29
C ASP A 56 1.01 -2.42 6.25
N TYR A 57 1.92 -3.26 5.76
CA TYR A 57 2.57 -4.28 6.58
C TYR A 57 3.44 -3.69 7.69
N ASN A 58 4.11 -2.58 7.43
CA ASN A 58 4.93 -1.92 8.44
C ASN A 58 4.12 -1.23 9.54
N THR A 59 2.95 -0.67 9.20
CA THR A 59 2.12 0.10 10.13
C THR A 59 1.13 -0.76 10.91
N ASN A 60 0.51 -1.76 10.26
CA ASN A 60 -0.62 -2.49 10.82
C ASN A 60 -0.24 -3.87 11.40
N TYR A 61 0.97 -4.38 11.15
CA TYR A 61 1.36 -5.71 11.57
C TYR A 61 2.57 -5.71 12.51
N THR A 62 2.50 -6.57 13.52
CA THR A 62 3.62 -6.87 14.41
C THR A 62 4.52 -7.96 13.81
N VAL A 63 5.77 -8.05 14.27
CA VAL A 63 6.71 -9.12 13.84
C VAL A 63 6.12 -10.52 14.06
N LYS A 64 5.34 -10.71 15.13
CA LYS A 64 4.66 -11.98 15.42
C LYS A 64 3.61 -12.31 14.36
N MET A 65 2.78 -11.34 13.98
CA MET A 65 1.76 -11.51 12.93
C MET A 65 2.38 -11.80 11.58
N LEU A 66 3.44 -11.05 11.20
CA LEU A 66 4.20 -11.32 9.98
C LEU A 66 4.80 -12.74 10.00
N GLY A 67 5.31 -13.18 11.15
CA GLY A 67 5.76 -14.55 11.37
C GLY A 67 4.67 -15.59 11.14
N SER A 68 3.43 -15.32 11.55
CA SER A 68 2.28 -16.22 11.28
C SER A 68 1.90 -16.26 9.80
N ILE A 69 2.03 -15.14 9.07
CA ILE A 69 1.84 -15.11 7.61
C ILE A 69 2.90 -15.96 6.92
N MET A 70 4.17 -15.82 7.32
CA MET A 70 5.26 -16.64 6.80
C MET A 70 5.04 -18.13 7.05
N ASP A 71 4.60 -18.48 8.26
CA ASP A 71 4.28 -19.87 8.61
C ASP A 71 3.14 -20.42 7.74
N TYR A 72 2.11 -19.62 7.48
CA TYR A 72 1.01 -20.01 6.59
C TYR A 72 1.49 -20.30 5.16
N TYR A 73 2.37 -19.46 4.62
CA TYR A 73 2.97 -19.68 3.30
C TYR A 73 4.12 -20.72 3.30
N ASN A 74 4.43 -21.34 4.44
CA ASN A 74 5.59 -22.23 4.61
C ASN A 74 6.93 -21.60 4.21
N LEU A 75 7.09 -20.30 4.43
CA LEU A 75 8.31 -19.55 4.13
C LEU A 75 9.27 -19.54 5.32
N SER A 76 10.57 -19.57 5.03
CA SER A 76 11.59 -19.50 6.08
C SER A 76 11.64 -18.11 6.71
N LYS A 77 11.38 -18.04 8.02
CA LYS A 77 11.51 -16.82 8.84
C LYS A 77 12.82 -16.70 9.62
N ARG A 78 13.79 -17.60 9.38
CA ARG A 78 15.02 -17.67 10.19
C ARG A 78 15.94 -16.49 9.87
N LYS A 79 16.33 -15.75 10.93
CA LYS A 79 17.28 -14.62 10.88
C LYS A 79 16.80 -13.42 10.05
N LEU A 80 15.48 -13.23 9.92
CA LEU A 80 14.93 -12.08 9.22
C LEU A 80 14.47 -10.99 10.21
N CYS A 81 14.80 -9.74 9.91
CA CYS A 81 14.26 -8.56 10.58
C CYS A 81 12.83 -8.24 10.06
N LYS A 82 12.16 -7.26 10.68
CA LYS A 82 10.77 -6.91 10.29
C LYS A 82 10.67 -6.52 8.81
N GLU A 83 11.58 -5.69 8.33
CA GLU A 83 11.59 -5.20 6.95
C GLU A 83 11.80 -6.34 5.96
N GLU A 84 12.74 -7.24 6.25
CA GLU A 84 12.99 -8.43 5.43
C GLU A 84 11.78 -9.38 5.40
N LEU A 85 11.09 -9.56 6.54
CA LEU A 85 9.83 -10.33 6.57
C LEU A 85 8.77 -9.72 5.66
N VAL A 86 8.60 -8.40 5.71
CA VAL A 86 7.64 -7.68 4.86
C VAL A 86 7.99 -7.85 3.39
N GLN A 87 9.25 -7.68 3.01
CA GLN A 87 9.71 -7.84 1.64
C GLN A 87 9.45 -9.26 1.12
N VAL A 88 9.77 -10.28 1.90
CA VAL A 88 9.56 -11.68 1.50
C VAL A 88 8.06 -11.98 1.33
N ILE A 89 7.21 -11.46 2.21
CA ILE A 89 5.75 -11.58 2.07
C ILE A 89 5.27 -10.90 0.78
N ILE A 90 5.69 -9.66 0.53
CA ILE A 90 5.27 -8.91 -0.67
C ILE A 90 5.73 -9.63 -1.94
N LEU A 91 6.98 -10.07 -1.99
CA LEU A 91 7.50 -10.83 -3.13
C LEU A 91 6.68 -12.10 -3.38
N PHE A 92 6.33 -12.85 -2.33
CA PHE A 92 5.46 -14.02 -2.47
C PHE A 92 4.06 -13.63 -2.98
N GLU A 93 3.49 -12.54 -2.48
CA GLU A 93 2.12 -12.13 -2.82
C GLU A 93 1.96 -11.50 -4.21
N LEU A 94 3.05 -10.98 -4.78
CA LEU A 94 3.08 -10.43 -6.13
C LEU A 94 3.10 -11.52 -7.21
N GLU A 95 3.53 -12.74 -6.90
CA GLU A 95 3.57 -13.83 -7.87
C GLU A 95 2.16 -14.34 -8.19
N GLU A 96 1.77 -14.30 -9.47
CA GLU A 96 0.43 -14.70 -9.90
C GLU A 96 0.10 -16.18 -9.56
N CYS A 97 1.12 -17.03 -9.53
CA CYS A 97 0.97 -18.45 -9.17
C CYS A 97 0.53 -18.64 -7.70
N ASN A 98 0.83 -17.67 -6.83
CA ASN A 98 0.46 -17.72 -5.41
C ASN A 98 -0.89 -17.06 -5.13
N ARG A 99 -1.55 -16.46 -6.13
CA ARG A 99 -2.77 -15.66 -5.95
C ARG A 99 -3.85 -16.38 -5.14
N GLU A 100 -4.07 -17.67 -5.40
CA GLU A 100 -5.07 -18.46 -4.67
C GLU A 100 -4.72 -18.59 -3.18
N ASP A 101 -3.46 -18.85 -2.85
CA ASP A 101 -3.01 -18.94 -1.46
C ASP A 101 -3.13 -17.59 -0.73
N VAL A 102 -2.82 -16.50 -1.44
CA VAL A 102 -2.94 -15.13 -0.94
C VAL A 102 -4.39 -14.77 -0.66
N GLU A 103 -5.31 -15.08 -1.57
CA GLU A 103 -6.74 -14.85 -1.41
C GLU A 103 -7.31 -15.70 -0.26
N ASN A 104 -6.92 -16.97 -0.17
CA ASN A 104 -7.33 -17.85 0.92
C ASN A 104 -6.85 -17.33 2.28
N ARG A 105 -5.59 -16.90 2.39
CA ARG A 105 -5.05 -16.29 3.60
C ARG A 105 -5.85 -15.06 4.01
N ARG A 106 -6.11 -14.13 3.08
CA ARG A 106 -6.91 -12.92 3.35
C ARG A 106 -8.32 -13.27 3.85
N ARG A 107 -8.97 -14.24 3.20
CA ARG A 107 -10.30 -14.73 3.58
C ARG A 107 -10.31 -15.34 4.98
N LEU A 108 -9.37 -16.24 5.28
CA LEU A 108 -9.28 -16.89 6.58
C LEU A 108 -9.01 -15.89 7.71
N TRP A 109 -8.12 -14.92 7.49
CA TRP A 109 -7.82 -13.88 8.47
C TRP A 109 -9.05 -13.02 8.76
N LYS A 110 -9.79 -12.63 7.72
CA LYS A 110 -11.06 -11.91 7.86
C LYS A 110 -12.06 -12.72 8.70
N ASN A 111 -12.23 -14.01 8.40
CA ASN A 111 -13.14 -14.87 9.16
C ASN A 111 -12.75 -14.95 10.64
N ILE A 112 -11.45 -15.04 10.94
CA ILE A 112 -10.99 -15.04 12.34
C ILE A 112 -11.31 -13.72 13.03
N ARG A 113 -11.12 -12.58 12.36
CA ARG A 113 -11.50 -11.26 12.92
C ARG A 113 -13.01 -11.21 13.20
N GLU A 114 -13.84 -11.68 12.29
CA GLU A 114 -15.29 -11.73 12.47
C GLU A 114 -15.69 -12.59 13.67
N LEU A 115 -15.07 -13.77 13.83
CA LEU A 115 -15.32 -14.64 14.97
C LEU A 115 -14.81 -14.03 16.29
N LYS A 116 -13.69 -13.30 16.30
CA LYS A 116 -13.20 -12.58 17.48
C LYS A 116 -14.11 -11.42 17.90
N ASN A 117 -14.81 -10.81 16.95
CA ASN A 117 -15.76 -9.75 17.27
C ASN A 117 -17.06 -10.29 17.88
N ASN A 118 -17.32 -11.59 17.78
CA ASN A 118 -18.47 -12.23 18.42
C ASN A 118 -18.21 -12.52 19.91
N ALA A 119 -19.15 -12.14 20.78
CA ALA A 119 -19.02 -12.28 22.23
C ALA A 119 -18.89 -13.72 22.74
N TYR A 120 -19.43 -14.70 22.00
CA TYR A 120 -19.34 -16.11 22.36
C TYR A 120 -18.05 -16.73 21.82
N PHE A 121 -17.77 -16.58 20.52
CA PHE A 121 -16.64 -17.24 19.87
C PHE A 121 -15.27 -16.66 20.25
N SER A 122 -15.20 -15.38 20.61
CA SER A 122 -13.95 -14.73 21.03
C SER A 122 -13.24 -15.46 22.17
N LYS A 123 -14.00 -16.13 23.05
CA LYS A 123 -13.49 -16.91 24.18
C LYS A 123 -12.64 -18.12 23.77
N TYR A 124 -12.82 -18.61 22.55
CA TYR A 124 -12.16 -19.82 22.04
C TYR A 124 -11.02 -19.50 21.06
N ILE A 125 -10.81 -18.23 20.74
CA ILE A 125 -9.86 -17.80 19.71
C ILE A 125 -8.74 -16.99 20.35
N SER A 126 -7.60 -17.65 20.58
CA SER A 126 -6.37 -17.01 21.06
C SER A 126 -5.49 -16.45 19.93
N PHE A 127 -5.81 -16.78 18.67
CA PHE A 127 -5.06 -16.32 17.52
C PHE A 127 -5.27 -14.82 17.26
N GLU A 128 -4.24 -14.15 16.76
CA GLU A 128 -4.27 -12.74 16.41
C GLU A 128 -3.89 -12.60 14.93
N PRO A 129 -4.91 -12.42 14.05
CA PRO A 129 -4.71 -12.30 12.60
C PRO A 129 -4.06 -10.97 12.22
#